data_AF-A0A357NCW5-F1
#
_entry.id   AF-A0A357NCW5-F1
#
_cell.length_a   1.000
_cell.length_b   1.000
_cell.length_c   1.000
_cell.angle_alpha   90.00
_cell.angle_beta   90.00
_cell.angle_gamma   90.00
#
_symmetry.space_group_name_H-M   'P 1'
#
loop_
_entity.id
_entity.type
_entity.pdbx_description
1 polymer ?
#
loop_
_entity_poly.entity_id
_entity_poly.type
_entity_poly.pdbx_seq_one_letter_code
_entity_poly.pdbx_strand_id
1 'polypeptide(L)' 'MYKIVAKKELSPQIKEFVVEAPLIARNASPGQFVI' A
#
# COMPACT_ATOMS: atom_id res chain seq x y z
N MET A 1 2.57 3.89 -13.17
CA MET A 1 3.02 4.34 -11.84
C MET A 1 1.80 4.53 -10.96
N TYR A 2 1.79 3.97 -9.75
CA TYR A 2 0.68 4.14 -8.82
C TYR A 2 0.86 5.40 -7.97
N LYS A 3 -0.25 6.04 -7.57
CA LYS A 3 -0.24 7.26 -6.78
C LYS A 3 -0.24 6.95 -5.29
N ILE A 4 0.61 7.62 -4.51
CA ILE A 4 0.55 7.58 -3.04
C ILE A 4 -0.51 8.58 -2.58
N VAL A 5 -1.54 8.09 -1.91
CA VAL A 5 -2.66 8.92 -1.40
C VAL A 5 -2.38 9.39 0.01
N ALA A 6 -1.72 8.56 0.82
CA ALA A 6 -1.30 8.92 2.17
C ALA A 6 0.03 8.24 2.52
N LYS A 7 0.76 8.89 3.43
CA LYS A 7 2.01 8.39 3.99
C LYS A 7 2.02 8.67 5.48
N LYS A 8 2.38 7.67 6.27
CA LYS A 8 2.52 7.78 7.72
C LYS A 8 3.82 7.13 8.17
N GLU A 9 4.57 7.81 9.04
CA GLU A 9 5.72 7.23 9.69
C GLU A 9 5.26 6.52 10.96
N LEU A 10 5.51 5.21 11.06
CA LEU A 10 5.13 4.40 12.22
C LEU A 10 6.30 4.27 13.21
N SER A 11 7.53 4.24 12.69
CA SER A 11 8.77 4.25 13.46
C SER A 11 9.91 4.77 12.57
N PRO A 12 11.12 5.03 13.10
CA PRO A 12 12.24 5.58 12.31
C PRO A 12 12.61 4.78 11.05
N GLN A 13 12.28 3.49 11.01
CA GLN A 13 12.58 2.60 9.88
C GLN A 13 11.32 2.07 9.18
N ILE A 14 10.12 2.34 9.70
CA ILE A 14 8.87 1.76 9.20
C ILE A 14 7.92 2.87 8.76
N LYS A 15 7.49 2.77 7.51
CA LYS A 15 6.58 3.72 6.87
C LYS A 15 5.39 2.96 6.30
N GLU A 16 4.21 3.46 6.60
CA GLU A 16 2.95 3.01 6.02
C GLU A 16 2.59 3.91 4.84
N PHE A 17 2.16 3.29 3.74
CA PHE A 17 1.73 3.98 2.53
C PHE A 17 0.36 3.48 2.12
N VAL A 18 -0.53 4.42 1.79
CA VAL A 18 -1.78 4.11 1.11
C VAL A 18 -1.59 4.44 -0.35
N VAL A 19 -1.74 3.42 -1.22
CA VAL A 19 -1.46 3.51 -2.65
C VAL A 19 -2.74 3.29 -3.44
N GLU A 20 -3.00 4.15 -4.43
CA GLU A 20 -4.16 4.06 -5.31
C GLU A 20 -3.93 2.98 -6.37
N ALA A 21 -4.50 1.79 -6.15
CA ALA A 21 -4.46 0.66 -7.08
C ALA A 21 -5.81 -0.10 -7.10
N PRO A 22 -6.83 0.36 -7.86
CA PRO A 22 -8.21 -0.11 -7.73
C PRO A 22 -8.41 -1.61 -7.96
N LEU A 23 -7.72 -2.18 -8.96
CA LEU A 23 -7.87 -3.61 -9.29
C LEU A 23 -7.20 -4.51 -8.25
N ILE A 24 -6.07 -4.09 -7.66
CA ILE A 24 -5.40 -4.81 -6.58
C ILE A 24 -6.27 -4.74 -5.33
N ALA A 25 -6.75 -3.54 -4.96
CA ALA A 25 -7.62 -3.34 -3.80
C ALA A 25 -8.91 -4.18 -3.87
N ARG A 26 -9.48 -4.34 -5.08
CA ARG A 26 -10.67 -5.16 -5.29
C ARG A 26 -10.42 -6.68 -5.17
N ASN A 27 -9.25 -7.15 -5.62
CA ASN A 27 -8.98 -8.58 -5.79
C ASN A 27 -8.03 -9.17 -4.73
N ALA A 28 -7.43 -8.34 -3.88
CA ALA A 28 -6.45 -8.78 -2.88
C ALA A 28 -7.07 -9.75 -1.86
N SER A 29 -6.32 -10.80 -1.56
CA SER A 29 -6.64 -11.83 -0.56
C SER A 29 -5.54 -11.93 0.50
N PRO A 30 -5.85 -12.41 1.72
CA PRO A 30 -4.86 -12.55 2.78
C PRO A 30 -3.65 -13.40 2.35
N GLY A 31 -2.45 -12.95 2.70
CA GLY A 31 -1.19 -13.62 2.37
C GLY A 31 -0.57 -13.24 1.02
N GLN A 32 -1.25 -12.47 0.17
CA GLN A 32 -0.67 -11.93 -1.06
C GLN A 32 0.20 -10.69 -0.81
N PHE A 33 1.12 -10.41 -1.73
CA PHE A 33 1.97 -9.22 -1.72
C PHE A 33 2.15 -8.63 -3.14
N VAL A 34 2.71 -7.42 -3.20
CA VAL A 34 2.98 -6.67 -4.45
C VAL A 34 4.49 -6.43 -4.62
N ILE A 35 4.95 -6.31 -5.87
CA ILE A 35 6.34 -5.97 -6.25
C ILE A 35 6.32 -4.65 -7.03
#